data_AF-A0A7W7DVL1-F1
#
_entry.id   AF-A0A7W7DVL1-F1
#
_cell.length_a   1.000
_cell.length_b   1.000
_cell.length_c   1.000
_cell.angle_alpha   90.00
_cell.angle_beta   90.00
_cell.angle_gamma   90.00
#
_symmetry.space_group_name_H-M   'P 1'
#
loop_
_entity.id
_entity.type
_entity.pdbx_description
1 polymer ?
#
loop_
_entity_poly.entity_id
_entity_poly.type
_entity_poly.pdbx_seq_one_letter_code
_entity_poly.pdbx_strand_id
1 'polypeptide(L)' 'MNGLDTRTAVLLLAGAGGTYIAFLHPAVGAALLVGLAVVGLLHTLLR' A
#
# COMPACT_ATOMS: atom_id res chain seq x y z
N MET A 1 23.78 -10.16 -12.53
CA MET A 1 22.33 -10.31 -12.26
C MET A 1 21.96 -9.21 -11.29
N ASN A 2 21.37 -8.11 -11.77
CA ASN A 2 20.94 -7.03 -10.89
C ASN A 2 19.70 -7.52 -10.14
N GLY A 3 19.92 -8.12 -8.97
CA GLY A 3 18.86 -8.62 -8.12
C GLY A 3 17.93 -7.50 -7.69
N LEU A 4 16.67 -7.85 -7.42
CA LEU A 4 15.71 -6.92 -6.83
C LEU A 4 16.32 -6.36 -5.55
N ASP A 5 16.54 -5.04 -5.54
CA ASP A 5 16.94 -4.33 -4.33
C ASP A 5 15.94 -4.66 -3.22
N THR A 6 16.44 -4.89 -2.01
CA THR A 6 15.63 -5.35 -0.87
C THR A 6 14.46 -4.39 -0.63
N ARG A 7 14.66 -3.09 -0.85
CA ARG A 7 13.61 -2.08 -0.76
C ARG A 7 12.49 -2.31 -1.76
N THR A 8 12.84 -2.62 -3.01
CA THR A 8 11.88 -2.90 -4.08
C THR A 8 11.11 -4.19 -3.80
N ALA A 9 11.79 -5.22 -3.29
CA ALA A 9 11.14 -6.46 -2.88
C ALA A 9 10.13 -6.24 -1.73
N VAL A 10 10.48 -5.43 -0.73
CA VAL A 10 9.59 -5.09 0.39
C VAL A 10 8.39 -4.27 -0.08
N LEU A 11 8.59 -3.28 -0.98
CA LEU A 11 7.50 -2.50 -1.54
C LEU A 11 6.53 -3.36 -2.36
N LEU A 12 7.07 -4.29 -3.16
CA LEU A 12 6.28 -5.24 -3.92
C LEU A 12 5.49 -6.17 -2.99
N LEU A 13 6.12 -6.71 -1.95
CA LEU A 13 5.46 -7.59 -0.99
C LEU A 13 4.35 -6.87 -0.22
N ALA A 14 4.60 -5.63 0.22
CA ALA A 14 3.60 -4.82 0.92
C ALA A 14 2.41 -4.50 0.02
N GLY A 15 2.67 -4.11 -1.23
CA GLY A 15 1.63 -3.83 -2.23
C GLY A 15 0.81 -5.07 -2.58
N ALA A 16 1.48 -6.18 -2.90
CA ALA A 16 0.83 -7.45 -3.26
C ALA A 16 0.08 -8.09 -2.09
N GLY A 17 0.63 -8.01 -0.88
CA GLY A 17 -0.03 -8.48 0.34
C GLY A 17 -1.28 -7.66 0.65
N GLY A 18 -1.19 -6.33 0.54
CA GLY A 18 -2.34 -5.44 0.73
C GLY A 18 -3.48 -5.69 -0.26
N THR A 19 -3.15 -5.87 -1.55
CA THR A 19 -4.16 -6.17 -2.58
C THR A 19 -4.77 -7.56 -2.42
N TYR A 20 -3.98 -8.57 -2.03
CA TYR A 20 -4.49 -9.92 -1.78
C TYR A 20 -5.51 -9.93 -0.63
N ILE A 21 -5.20 -9.26 0.48
CA ILE A 21 -6.12 -9.15 1.62
C ILE A 21 -7.37 -8.35 1.24
N ALA A 22 -7.22 -7.29 0.43
CA ALA A 22 -8.34 -6.51 -0.10
C ALA A 22 -9.30 -7.34 -0.96
N PHE A 23 -8.78 -8.27 -1.77
CA PHE A 23 -9.59 -9.19 -2.57
C PHE A 23 -10.33 -10.22 -1.72
N LEU A 24 -9.70 -10.74 -0.66
CA LEU A 24 -10.36 -11.69 0.25
C LEU A 24 -11.42 -11.02 1.14
N HIS A 25 -11.17 -9.77 1.57
CA HIS A 25 -12.04 -9.03 2.46
C HIS A 25 -12.30 -7.61 1.91
N PRO A 26 -13.44 -7.39 1.22
CA PRO A 26 -13.78 -6.11 0.60
C PRO A 26 -13.71 -4.93 1.58
N ALA A 27 -14.11 -5.17 2.84
CA ALA A 27 -14.04 -4.17 3.91
C ALA A 27 -12.60 -3.76 4.25
N VAL A 28 -11.65 -4.69 4.19
CA VAL A 28 -10.22 -4.41 4.48
C VAL A 28 -9.58 -3.63 3.34
N GLY A 29 -9.95 -3.95 2.09
CA GLY A 29 -9.53 -3.18 0.92
C GLY A 29 -9.97 -1.72 0.98
N ALA A 30 -11.24 -1.49 1.36
CA ALA A 30 -11.75 -0.14 1.55
C ALA A 30 -11.00 0.60 2.67
N ALA A 31 -10.73 -0.06 3.81
CA ALA A 31 -9.97 0.52 4.91
C ALA A 31 -8.55 0.94 4.49
N LEU A 32 -7.86 0.13 3.67
CA LEU A 32 -6.53 0.46 3.14
C LEU A 32 -6.58 1.67 2.20
N LEU A 33 -7.55 1.74 1.29
CA LEU A 33 -7.68 2.91 0.40
C LEU A 33 -8.01 4.18 1.15
N VAL A 34 -8.90 4.11 2.17
CA VAL A 34 -9.22 5.25 3.02
C VAL A 34 -7.97 5.71 3.79
N GLY A 35 -7.20 4.79 4.36
CA GLY A 35 -5.94 5.12 5.05
C GLY A 35 -4.94 5.83 4.14
N LEU A 36 -4.72 5.29 2.93
CA LEU A 36 -3.84 5.90 1.93
C LEU A 36 -4.34 7.29 1.50
N ALA A 37 -5.65 7.45 1.29
CA ALA A 37 -6.24 8.72 0.91
C ALA A 37 -6.09 9.78 2.02
N VAL A 38 -6.30 9.42 3.28
CA VAL A 38 -6.15 10.33 4.43
C VAL A 38 -4.69 10.75 4.59
N VAL A 39 -3.73 9.82 4.52
CA VAL A 39 -2.29 10.15 4.61
C VAL A 39 -1.86 11.02 3.45
N GLY A 40 -2.31 10.70 2.23
CA GLY A 40 -2.03 11.51 1.03
C GLY A 40 -2.58 12.93 1.17
N LEU A 41 -3.83 13.07 1.61
CA LEU A 41 -4.46 14.37 1.83
C LEU A 41 -3.73 15.17 2.91
N LEU A 42 -3.40 14.55 4.03
CA LEU A 42 -2.67 15.21 5.11
C LEU A 42 -1.27 15.66 4.62
N HIS A 43 -0.59 14.83 3.84
CA HIS A 43 0.69 15.20 3.23
C HIS A 43 0.57 16.39 2.29
N THR A 44 -0.51 16.47 1.49
CA THR A 44 -0.72 17.62 0.60
C THR A 44 -1.09 18.91 1.33
N LEU A 45 -1.74 18.81 2.49
CA LEU A 45 -2.19 19.98 3.26
C LEU A 45 -1.12 20.52 4.21
N LEU A 46 -0.24 19.66 4.72
CA LEU A 46 0.85 20.02 5.64
C LEU A 46 2.15 20.41 4.91
N ARG A 47 2.14 20.46 3.58
CA ARG A 47 3.27 20.84 2.74
C ARG A 47 2.94 22.11 1.97
#